data_AF-A0A519I0D5-F1
#
_entry.id   AF-A0A519I0D5-F1
#
_cell.length_a   1.000
_cell.length_b   1.000
_cell.length_c   1.000
_cell.angle_alpha   90.00
_cell.angle_beta   90.00
_cell.angle_gamma   90.00
#
_symmetry.space_group_name_H-M   'P 1'
#
loop_
_entity.id
_entity.type
_entity.pdbx_description
1 polymer ?
#
loop_
_entity_poly.entity_id
_entity_poly.type
_entity_poly.pdbx_seq_one_letter_code
_entity_poly.pdbx_strand_id
1 'polypeptide(L)'
;MTRCVLAAVASVWLGLAATPVAAQIVAVPASPRAEQAARNAEQAMKDAERITALAAGQLSDPRMATATTPEAFAALVEPRRADLAAARTEVQAIRDRLLAMPPAARPSDPPQMRLVDQTVLDVARMAGQIDDLMANALGVADGVKEGDRAKVSRSIIAVATGTVVLTQAQAVALRAKAATLDEGTSNRAQLAGLACLSEGIAAFQQGLLGMAERPAAAVAIRAAQACTVREVASGRAALDRETAPAVGGAAVQRFAVQYEELSADVFDQLDRGSLTLGQAAESVERGASVRDVVANEFVVFQDVMTRVQRISAQQAAAQAAQMD
;
A
#
# COMPACT_ATOMS: atom_id res chain seq x y z
N MET A 1 22.01 9.91 13.86
CA MET A 1 21.00 8.90 13.43
C MET A 1 19.97 9.48 12.46
N THR A 2 19.49 10.72 12.65
CA THR A 2 18.45 11.38 11.83
C THR A 2 18.80 11.55 10.33
N ARG A 3 20.09 11.69 9.98
CA ARG A 3 20.55 11.96 8.60
C ARG A 3 20.41 10.78 7.61
N CYS A 4 20.40 9.53 8.11
CA CYS A 4 20.29 8.35 7.24
C CYS A 4 18.84 7.86 7.06
N VAL A 5 17.94 8.24 7.98
CA VAL A 5 16.54 7.80 7.95
C VAL A 5 15.77 8.49 6.83
N LEU A 6 15.98 9.80 6.62
CA LEU A 6 15.24 10.58 5.60
C LEU A 6 15.50 10.13 4.14
N ALA A 7 16.73 9.75 3.81
CA ALA A 7 17.11 9.38 2.42
C ALA A 7 16.65 7.98 2.01
N ALA A 8 16.59 7.03 2.94
CA ALA A 8 16.06 5.68 2.67
C ALA A 8 14.52 5.66 2.60
N VAL A 9 13.88 6.50 3.42
CA VAL A 9 12.42 6.61 3.56
C VAL A 9 11.76 7.14 2.28
N ALA A 10 12.39 8.06 1.56
CA ALA A 10 11.75 8.77 0.45
C ALA A 10 11.91 8.10 -0.95
N SER A 11 12.79 7.11 -1.12
CA SER A 11 12.93 6.37 -2.39
C SER A 11 11.84 5.30 -2.62
N VAL A 12 11.14 4.87 -1.56
CA VAL A 12 10.01 3.91 -1.64
C VAL A 12 8.80 4.46 -2.39
N TRP A 13 8.68 5.79 -2.43
CA TRP A 13 7.46 6.48 -2.83
C TRP A 13 7.22 6.55 -4.34
N LEU A 14 8.26 6.39 -5.14
CA LEU A 14 8.21 6.70 -6.57
C LEU A 14 7.59 5.60 -7.44
N GLY A 15 7.39 4.38 -6.90
CA GLY A 15 6.84 3.27 -7.69
C GLY A 15 5.33 3.04 -7.57
N LEU A 16 4.74 3.31 -6.40
CA LEU A 16 3.52 2.60 -5.96
C LEU A 16 2.20 3.29 -6.37
N ALA A 17 2.25 4.46 -6.99
CA ALA A 17 1.10 5.35 -7.14
C ALA A 17 0.16 5.04 -8.32
N ALA A 18 0.40 4.01 -9.13
CA ALA A 18 -0.41 3.78 -10.33
C ALA A 18 -0.54 2.30 -10.71
N THR A 19 -1.55 1.62 -10.17
CA THR A 19 -2.15 0.49 -10.90
C THR A 19 -3.67 0.65 -10.95
N PRO A 20 -4.23 1.18 -12.05
CA PRO A 20 -5.65 1.03 -12.32
C PRO A 20 -5.88 -0.48 -12.57
N VAL A 21 -6.67 -1.13 -11.73
CA VAL A 21 -7.27 -2.42 -12.12
C VAL A 21 -8.75 -2.19 -12.01
N ALA A 22 -9.42 -2.19 -13.15
CA ALA A 22 -10.85 -2.05 -13.24
C ALA A 22 -11.51 -3.16 -12.42
N ALA A 23 -12.29 -2.78 -11.41
CA ALA A 23 -13.05 -3.71 -10.59
C ALA A 23 -14.18 -4.33 -11.44
N GLN A 24 -14.17 -5.65 -11.60
CA GLN A 24 -15.38 -6.40 -11.93
C GLN A 24 -16.09 -6.70 -10.62
N ILE A 25 -17.18 -5.97 -10.35
CA ILE A 25 -18.03 -6.20 -9.18
C ILE A 25 -18.82 -7.48 -9.41
N VAL A 26 -18.58 -8.48 -8.56
CA VAL A 26 -19.37 -9.70 -8.48
C VAL A 26 -20.81 -9.36 -8.09
N ALA A 27 -21.77 -9.80 -8.91
CA ALA A 27 -23.19 -9.65 -8.66
C ALA A 27 -23.61 -10.48 -7.43
N VAL A 28 -23.56 -9.88 -6.24
CA VAL A 28 -24.21 -10.39 -5.03
C VAL A 28 -25.73 -10.26 -5.23
N PRO A 29 -26.57 -11.21 -4.78
CA PRO A 29 -28.02 -11.15 -5.01
C PRO A 29 -28.64 -9.84 -4.54
N ALA A 30 -29.63 -9.36 -5.30
CA ALA A 30 -30.33 -8.07 -5.17
C ALA A 30 -31.07 -7.91 -3.83
N SER A 31 -30.33 -7.75 -2.74
CA SER A 31 -30.84 -7.17 -1.51
C SER A 31 -30.40 -5.71 -1.43
N PRO A 32 -31.23 -4.78 -0.94
CA PRO A 32 -30.86 -3.38 -0.78
C PRO A 32 -29.57 -3.16 0.04
N ARG A 33 -29.22 -4.12 0.91
CA ARG A 33 -27.98 -4.07 1.71
C ARG A 33 -26.75 -4.54 0.93
N ALA A 34 -26.89 -5.55 0.09
CA ALA A 34 -25.79 -5.96 -0.81
C ALA A 34 -25.45 -4.83 -1.79
N GLU A 35 -26.45 -4.13 -2.30
CA GLU A 35 -26.24 -2.93 -3.12
C GLU A 35 -25.59 -1.79 -2.33
N GLN A 36 -25.99 -1.57 -1.07
CA GLN A 36 -25.33 -0.59 -0.21
C GLN A 36 -23.87 -0.95 0.06
N ALA A 37 -23.58 -2.23 0.32
CA ALA A 37 -22.22 -2.72 0.49
C ALA A 37 -21.38 -2.49 -0.77
N ALA A 38 -21.91 -2.81 -1.94
CA ALA A 38 -21.25 -2.56 -3.22
C ALA A 38 -20.95 -1.06 -3.41
N ARG A 39 -21.91 -0.17 -3.14
CA ARG A 39 -21.72 1.29 -3.21
C ARG A 39 -20.69 1.80 -2.22
N ASN A 40 -20.74 1.34 -0.96
CA ASN A 40 -19.78 1.71 0.07
C ASN A 40 -18.36 1.27 -0.32
N ALA A 41 -18.21 0.03 -0.82
CA ALA A 41 -16.93 -0.50 -1.29
C ALA A 41 -16.38 0.31 -2.47
N GLU A 42 -17.22 0.57 -3.49
CA GLU A 42 -16.83 1.35 -4.67
C GLU A 42 -16.39 2.76 -4.27
N GLN A 43 -17.15 3.43 -3.40
CA GLN A 43 -16.78 4.77 -2.95
C GLN A 43 -15.50 4.77 -2.11
N ALA A 44 -15.35 3.81 -1.20
CA ALA A 44 -14.12 3.66 -0.40
C ALA A 44 -12.88 3.43 -1.28
N MET A 45 -13.02 2.67 -2.38
CA MET A 45 -11.93 2.49 -3.34
C MET A 45 -11.58 3.77 -4.09
N LYS A 46 -12.58 4.48 -4.63
CA LYS A 46 -12.35 5.79 -5.30
C LYS A 46 -11.67 6.78 -4.35
N ASP A 47 -12.10 6.79 -3.10
CA ASP A 47 -11.54 7.64 -2.05
C ASP A 47 -10.11 7.22 -1.71
N ALA A 48 -9.83 5.92 -1.61
CA ALA A 48 -8.48 5.40 -1.40
C ALA A 48 -7.52 5.78 -2.53
N GLU A 49 -7.95 5.64 -3.79
CA GLU A 49 -7.19 6.05 -4.97
C GLU A 49 -6.92 7.54 -4.95
N ARG A 50 -7.92 8.36 -4.61
CA ARG A 50 -7.77 9.81 -4.54
C ARG A 50 -6.82 10.25 -3.43
N ILE A 51 -6.94 9.68 -2.23
CA ILE A 51 -6.01 9.93 -1.11
C ILE A 51 -4.59 9.57 -1.54
N THR A 52 -4.41 8.42 -2.17
CA THR A 52 -3.10 7.95 -2.65
C THR A 52 -2.53 8.91 -3.69
N ALA A 53 -3.33 9.37 -4.64
CA ALA A 53 -2.91 10.33 -5.66
C ALA A 53 -2.51 11.69 -5.05
N LEU A 54 -3.26 12.18 -4.06
CA LEU A 54 -2.92 13.39 -3.31
C LEU A 54 -1.60 13.23 -2.55
N ALA A 55 -1.44 12.11 -1.84
CA ALA A 55 -0.21 11.83 -1.10
C ALA A 55 1.00 11.69 -2.02
N ALA A 56 0.89 10.93 -3.11
CA ALA A 56 1.96 10.77 -4.09
C ALA A 56 2.31 12.11 -4.74
N GLY A 57 1.29 12.88 -5.14
CA GLY A 57 1.47 14.22 -5.70
C GLY A 57 2.26 15.12 -4.76
N GLN A 58 1.99 15.10 -3.45
CA GLN A 58 2.59 16.02 -2.50
C GLN A 58 3.89 15.53 -1.83
N LEU A 59 4.06 14.23 -1.66
CA LEU A 59 5.11 13.65 -0.81
C LEU A 59 6.16 12.85 -1.59
N SER A 60 5.92 12.53 -2.87
CA SER A 60 6.86 11.75 -3.69
C SER A 60 7.90 12.60 -4.45
N ASP A 61 8.19 13.84 -4.04
CA ASP A 61 9.27 14.63 -4.67
C ASP A 61 10.64 14.00 -4.33
N PRO A 62 11.42 13.51 -5.31
CA PRO A 62 12.72 12.90 -5.05
C PRO A 62 13.67 13.81 -4.28
N ARG A 63 13.52 15.13 -4.39
CA ARG A 63 14.35 16.10 -3.68
C ARG A 63 14.08 16.11 -2.17
N MET A 64 12.85 15.78 -1.75
CA MET A 64 12.54 15.61 -0.32
C MET A 64 13.34 14.47 0.29
N ALA A 65 13.66 13.43 -0.50
CA ALA A 65 14.56 12.36 -0.09
C ALA A 65 15.99 12.83 0.20
N THR A 66 16.45 13.81 -0.57
CA THR A 66 17.82 14.31 -0.49
C THR A 66 18.00 15.40 0.57
N ALA A 67 16.91 15.86 1.19
CA ALA A 67 16.95 16.87 2.23
C ALA A 67 17.51 16.29 3.54
N THR A 68 18.79 16.58 3.80
CA THR A 68 19.51 16.06 4.97
C THR A 68 19.48 16.99 6.19
N THR A 69 18.86 18.18 6.06
CA THR A 69 18.64 19.11 7.15
C THR A 69 17.19 19.60 7.19
N PRO A 70 16.68 20.02 8.36
CA PRO A 70 15.36 20.63 8.47
C PRO A 70 15.16 21.82 7.55
N GLU A 71 16.18 22.65 7.38
CA GLU A 71 16.14 23.86 6.56
C GLU A 71 16.04 23.51 5.07
N ALA A 72 16.78 22.50 4.61
CA ALA A 72 16.68 22.01 3.25
C ALA A 72 15.29 21.39 2.98
N PHE A 73 14.74 20.66 3.94
CA PHE A 73 13.39 20.10 3.83
C PHE A 73 12.33 21.21 3.81
N ALA A 74 12.43 22.19 4.72
CA ALA A 74 11.56 23.35 4.77
C ALA A 74 11.56 24.14 3.46
N ALA A 75 12.74 24.34 2.85
CA ALA A 75 12.87 25.03 1.56
C ALA A 75 12.17 24.30 0.40
N LEU A 76 12.01 22.97 0.48
CA LEU A 76 11.25 22.18 -0.50
C LEU A 76 9.75 22.16 -0.23
N VAL A 77 9.34 22.26 1.03
CA VAL A 77 7.93 22.30 1.45
C VAL A 77 7.32 23.68 1.21
N GLU A 78 8.06 24.76 1.47
CA GLU A 78 7.52 26.13 1.46
C GLU A 78 6.85 26.53 0.13
N PRO A 79 7.43 26.24 -1.06
CA PRO A 79 6.78 26.54 -2.33
C PRO A 79 5.47 25.76 -2.56
N ARG A 80 5.28 24.66 -1.83
CA ARG A 80 4.15 23.71 -1.97
C ARG A 80 3.10 23.86 -0.88
N ARG A 81 3.26 24.85 0.00
CA ARG A 81 2.44 25.05 1.19
C ARG A 81 0.94 25.16 0.86
N ALA A 82 0.59 25.91 -0.18
CA ALA A 82 -0.79 26.05 -0.63
C ALA A 82 -1.37 24.73 -1.14
N ASP A 83 -0.61 23.99 -1.95
CA ASP A 83 -1.02 22.69 -2.49
C ASP A 83 -1.18 21.64 -1.39
N LEU A 84 -0.27 21.62 -0.42
CA LEU A 84 -0.37 20.76 0.77
C LEU A 84 -1.62 21.10 1.60
N ALA A 85 -1.89 22.39 1.85
CA ALA A 85 -3.08 22.80 2.59
C ALA A 85 -4.39 22.43 1.86
N ALA A 86 -4.42 22.59 0.54
CA ALA A 86 -5.55 22.19 -0.29
C ALA A 86 -5.75 20.66 -0.27
N ALA A 87 -4.68 19.89 -0.45
CA ALA A 87 -4.71 18.43 -0.39
C ALA A 87 -5.19 17.93 0.97
N ARG A 88 -4.74 18.54 2.07
CA ARG A 88 -5.22 18.22 3.42
C ARG A 88 -6.71 18.45 3.58
N THR A 89 -7.21 19.59 3.12
CA THR A 89 -8.64 19.91 3.16
C THR A 89 -9.46 18.86 2.42
N GLU A 90 -8.97 18.42 1.26
CA GLU A 90 -9.63 17.36 0.48
C GLU A 90 -9.59 16.01 1.20
N VAL A 91 -8.44 15.60 1.76
CA VAL A 91 -8.30 14.35 2.52
C VAL A 91 -9.21 14.34 3.75
N GLN A 92 -9.34 15.48 4.46
CA GLN A 92 -10.27 15.63 5.58
C GLN A 92 -11.72 15.46 5.14
N ALA A 93 -12.11 16.10 4.03
CA ALA A 93 -13.46 15.94 3.48
C ALA A 93 -13.76 14.49 3.06
N ILE A 94 -12.78 13.78 2.50
CA ILE A 94 -12.89 12.34 2.17
C ILE A 94 -13.09 11.53 3.47
N ARG A 95 -12.27 11.77 4.48
CA ARG A 95 -12.36 11.09 5.79
C ARG A 95 -13.73 11.27 6.42
N ASP A 96 -14.21 12.50 6.51
CA ASP A 96 -15.48 12.82 7.14
C ASP A 96 -16.65 12.17 6.39
N ARG A 97 -16.58 12.15 5.04
CA ARG A 97 -17.54 11.43 4.22
C ARG A 97 -17.55 9.93 4.53
N LEU A 98 -16.39 9.28 4.60
CA LEU A 98 -16.28 7.85 4.89
C LEU A 98 -16.80 7.51 6.30
N LEU A 99 -16.46 8.32 7.31
CA LEU A 99 -16.95 8.13 8.68
C LEU A 99 -18.46 8.37 8.82
N ALA A 100 -19.05 9.18 7.94
CA ALA A 100 -20.49 9.42 7.88
C ALA A 100 -21.25 8.35 7.10
N MET A 101 -20.57 7.41 6.42
CA MET A 101 -21.26 6.36 5.66
C MET A 101 -22.03 5.42 6.60
N PRO A 102 -23.29 5.09 6.29
CA PRO A 102 -24.02 4.10 7.06
C PRO A 102 -23.38 2.71 6.86
N PRO A 103 -23.21 1.92 7.94
CA PRO A 103 -22.69 0.57 7.83
C PRO A 103 -23.63 -0.27 6.97
N ALA A 104 -23.06 -1.05 6.05
CA ALA A 104 -23.80 -1.93 5.18
C ALA A 104 -24.14 -3.26 5.88
N ALA A 105 -23.33 -3.68 6.86
CA ALA A 105 -23.43 -4.97 7.53
C ALA A 105 -23.97 -4.85 8.97
N ARG A 106 -24.68 -5.89 9.37
CA ARG A 106 -25.03 -6.20 10.76
C ARG A 106 -24.04 -7.21 11.33
N PRO A 107 -23.95 -7.34 12.67
CA PRO A 107 -23.12 -8.38 13.29
C PRO A 107 -23.45 -9.80 12.80
N SER A 108 -24.71 -10.07 12.48
CA SER A 108 -25.21 -11.36 11.97
C SER A 108 -24.97 -11.61 10.48
N ASP A 109 -24.55 -10.61 9.71
CA ASP A 109 -24.41 -10.73 8.25
C ASP A 109 -23.16 -11.55 7.88
N PRO A 110 -23.03 -12.01 6.61
CA PRO A 110 -21.86 -12.76 6.17
C PRO A 110 -20.55 -11.98 6.39
N PRO A 111 -19.41 -12.67 6.65
CA PRO A 111 -18.10 -12.04 6.83
C PRO A 111 -17.72 -11.04 5.73
N GLN A 112 -18.11 -11.31 4.48
CA GLN A 112 -17.82 -10.46 3.33
C GLN A 112 -18.47 -9.07 3.44
N MET A 113 -19.69 -8.98 3.98
CA MET A 113 -20.33 -7.68 4.18
C MET A 113 -19.64 -6.88 5.30
N ARG A 114 -19.25 -7.54 6.39
CA ARG A 114 -18.49 -6.88 7.47
C ARG A 114 -17.11 -6.40 7.00
N LEU A 115 -16.50 -7.10 6.03
CA LEU A 115 -15.24 -6.69 5.43
C LEU A 115 -15.37 -5.36 4.67
N VAL A 116 -16.52 -5.08 4.06
CA VAL A 116 -16.79 -3.78 3.41
C VAL A 116 -16.79 -2.65 4.42
N ASP A 117 -17.51 -2.79 5.53
CA ASP A 117 -17.55 -1.75 6.57
C ASP A 117 -16.17 -1.55 7.20
N GLN A 118 -15.43 -2.64 7.43
CA GLN A 118 -14.05 -2.57 7.87
C GLN A 118 -13.17 -1.81 6.87
N THR A 119 -13.35 -2.07 5.58
CA THR A 119 -12.61 -1.36 4.51
C THR A 119 -12.89 0.13 4.53
N VAL A 120 -14.16 0.56 4.66
CA VAL A 120 -14.53 1.98 4.78
C VAL A 120 -13.80 2.63 5.96
N LEU A 121 -13.79 1.98 7.12
CA LEU A 121 -13.11 2.48 8.32
C LEU A 121 -11.59 2.51 8.15
N ASP A 122 -11.01 1.53 7.47
CA ASP A 122 -9.57 1.47 7.23
C ASP A 122 -9.14 2.58 6.25
N VAL A 123 -9.92 2.87 5.21
CA VAL A 123 -9.68 4.00 4.29
C VAL A 123 -9.84 5.33 5.03
N ALA A 124 -10.84 5.47 5.91
CA ALA A 124 -11.00 6.68 6.72
C ALA A 124 -9.82 6.90 7.68
N ARG A 125 -9.28 5.82 8.27
CA ARG A 125 -8.08 5.87 9.11
C ARG A 125 -6.87 6.28 8.30
N MET A 126 -6.68 5.68 7.13
CA MET A 126 -5.64 6.03 6.17
C MET A 126 -5.69 7.53 5.81
N ALA A 127 -6.88 8.07 5.52
CA ALA A 127 -7.06 9.49 5.26
C ALA A 127 -6.55 10.36 6.42
N GLY A 128 -6.92 10.02 7.66
CA GLY A 128 -6.43 10.73 8.85
C GLY A 128 -4.91 10.71 8.97
N GLN A 129 -4.28 9.54 8.76
CA GLN A 129 -2.83 9.42 8.86
C GLN A 129 -2.09 10.19 7.74
N ILE A 130 -2.67 10.25 6.53
CA ILE A 130 -2.12 11.03 5.41
C ILE A 130 -2.23 12.54 5.67
N ASP A 131 -3.36 12.99 6.22
CA ASP A 131 -3.53 14.38 6.65
C ASP A 131 -2.49 14.77 7.72
N ASP A 132 -2.31 13.92 8.74
CA ASP A 132 -1.30 14.12 9.78
C ASP A 132 0.10 14.22 9.18
N LEU A 133 0.43 13.38 8.20
CA LEU A 133 1.74 13.42 7.54
C LEU A 133 1.97 14.75 6.80
N MET A 134 0.99 15.22 6.04
CA MET A 134 1.06 16.52 5.37
C MET A 134 1.11 17.67 6.38
N ALA A 135 0.38 17.57 7.50
CA ALA A 135 0.42 18.54 8.59
C ALA A 135 1.81 18.62 9.22
N ASN A 136 2.46 17.48 9.43
CA ASN A 136 3.82 17.42 9.97
C ASN A 136 4.84 17.97 8.98
N ALA A 137 4.69 17.73 7.67
CA ALA A 137 5.56 18.35 6.67
C ALA A 137 5.49 19.89 6.75
N LEU A 138 4.28 20.46 6.84
CA LEU A 138 4.07 21.90 7.08
C LEU A 138 4.66 22.35 8.43
N GLY A 139 4.51 21.54 9.48
CA GLY A 139 5.05 21.79 10.80
C GLY A 139 6.58 21.91 10.85
N VAL A 140 7.30 21.17 9.99
CA VAL A 140 8.76 21.34 9.82
C VAL A 140 9.06 22.74 9.27
N ALA A 141 8.38 23.16 8.21
CA ALA A 141 8.61 24.47 7.58
C ALA A 141 8.29 25.63 8.55
N ASP A 142 7.17 25.53 9.26
CA ASP A 142 6.80 26.51 10.29
C ASP A 142 7.82 26.56 11.42
N GLY A 143 8.21 25.40 11.96
CA GLY A 143 9.17 25.33 13.05
C GLY A 143 10.54 25.89 12.67
N VAL A 144 11.00 25.68 11.43
CA VAL A 144 12.25 26.27 10.93
C VAL A 144 12.12 27.80 10.86
N LYS A 145 11.02 28.31 10.32
CA LYS A 145 10.76 29.75 10.21
C LYS A 145 10.65 30.44 11.58
N GLU A 146 10.02 29.76 12.54
CA GLU A 146 9.81 30.24 13.92
C GLU A 146 11.06 30.06 14.81
N GLY A 147 12.05 29.28 14.36
CA GLY A 147 13.18 28.87 15.20
C GLY A 147 12.82 27.86 16.30
N ASP A 148 11.62 27.26 16.25
CA ASP A 148 11.16 26.26 17.21
C ASP A 148 11.74 24.88 16.91
N ARG A 149 12.91 24.61 17.51
CA ARG A 149 13.61 23.32 17.39
C ARG A 149 12.80 22.13 17.90
N ALA A 150 11.92 22.34 18.88
CA ALA A 150 11.12 21.26 19.45
C ALA A 150 10.01 20.84 18.46
N LYS A 151 9.34 21.82 17.84
CA LYS A 151 8.36 21.60 16.76
C LYS A 151 9.01 20.95 15.53
N VAL A 152 10.17 21.43 15.11
CA VAL A 152 10.95 20.81 14.03
C VAL A 152 11.25 19.35 14.34
N SER A 153 11.77 19.05 15.54
CA SER A 153 12.15 17.70 15.92
C SER A 153 10.97 16.74 15.94
N ARG A 154 9.84 17.16 16.54
CA ARG A 154 8.59 16.37 16.55
C ARG A 154 8.08 16.10 15.13
N SER A 155 8.04 17.14 14.30
CA SER A 155 7.52 17.07 12.94
C SER A 155 8.39 16.19 12.04
N ILE A 156 9.72 16.25 12.16
CA ILE A 156 10.64 15.38 11.41
C ILE A 156 10.48 13.92 11.82
N ILE A 157 10.35 13.63 13.12
CA ILE A 157 10.10 12.26 13.57
C ILE A 157 8.79 11.76 12.96
N ALA A 158 7.72 12.56 13.02
CA ALA A 158 6.43 12.20 12.46
C ALA A 158 6.48 11.98 10.93
N VAL A 159 7.20 12.81 10.19
CA VAL A 159 7.44 12.64 8.75
C VAL A 159 8.25 11.37 8.47
N ALA A 160 9.30 11.11 9.24
CA ALA A 160 10.12 9.91 9.10
C ALA A 160 9.31 8.62 9.38
N THR A 161 8.39 8.66 10.34
CA THR A 161 7.44 7.57 10.59
C THR A 161 6.30 7.51 9.57
N GLY A 162 6.14 8.54 8.72
CA GLY A 162 5.12 8.62 7.68
C GLY A 162 5.19 7.47 6.68
N THR A 163 6.37 6.94 6.34
CA THR A 163 6.45 5.78 5.43
C THR A 163 5.77 4.54 5.96
N VAL A 164 5.76 4.35 7.29
CA VAL A 164 5.03 3.25 7.91
C VAL A 164 3.55 3.39 7.60
N VAL A 165 3.01 4.59 7.84
CA VAL A 165 1.62 4.95 7.57
C VAL A 165 1.26 4.66 6.12
N LEU A 166 2.09 5.05 5.16
CA LEU A 166 1.76 4.85 3.75
C LEU A 166 1.91 3.41 3.29
N THR A 167 2.86 2.68 3.86
CA THR A 167 2.97 1.26 3.56
C THR A 167 1.72 0.52 4.08
N GLN A 168 1.22 0.91 5.26
CA GLN A 168 -0.05 0.41 5.80
C GLN A 168 -1.26 0.83 4.97
N ALA A 169 -1.31 2.10 4.56
CA ALA A 169 -2.32 2.66 3.66
C ALA A 169 -2.42 1.84 2.37
N GLN A 170 -1.26 1.53 1.78
CA GLN A 170 -1.19 0.70 0.59
C GLN A 170 -1.70 -0.72 0.85
N ALA A 171 -1.31 -1.34 1.97
CA ALA A 171 -1.83 -2.66 2.33
C ALA A 171 -3.36 -2.66 2.44
N VAL A 172 -3.93 -1.63 3.07
CA VAL A 172 -5.39 -1.44 3.15
C VAL A 172 -6.01 -1.30 1.76
N ALA A 173 -5.46 -0.44 0.90
CA ALA A 173 -5.98 -0.26 -0.45
C ALA A 173 -5.92 -1.55 -1.29
N LEU A 174 -4.82 -2.31 -1.18
CA LEU A 174 -4.68 -3.61 -1.84
C LEU A 174 -5.68 -4.64 -1.31
N ARG A 175 -5.94 -4.69 0.00
CA ARG A 175 -6.98 -5.54 0.57
C ARG A 175 -8.38 -5.17 0.12
N ALA A 176 -8.69 -3.87 0.14
CA ALA A 176 -9.97 -3.35 -0.34
C ALA A 176 -10.23 -3.82 -1.77
N LYS A 177 -9.21 -3.73 -2.62
CA LYS A 177 -9.24 -4.15 -4.01
C LYS A 177 -9.28 -5.68 -4.18
N ALA A 178 -8.56 -6.44 -3.36
CA ALA A 178 -8.67 -7.90 -3.36
C ALA A 178 -10.08 -8.36 -2.97
N ALA A 179 -10.74 -7.65 -2.06
CA ALA A 179 -12.10 -7.96 -1.60
C ALA A 179 -13.16 -7.80 -2.69
N THR A 180 -12.90 -7.03 -3.75
CA THR A 180 -13.83 -6.89 -4.89
C THR A 180 -13.68 -7.99 -5.94
N LEU A 181 -12.65 -8.83 -5.83
CA LEU A 181 -12.39 -9.92 -6.77
C LEU A 181 -12.94 -11.25 -6.24
N ASP A 182 -13.35 -12.11 -7.18
CA ASP A 182 -13.85 -13.46 -6.89
C ASP A 182 -12.86 -14.27 -6.04
N GLU A 183 -13.41 -14.97 -5.05
CA GLU A 183 -12.65 -15.91 -4.23
C GLU A 183 -12.08 -17.02 -5.13
N GLY A 184 -10.79 -17.31 -4.96
CA GLY A 184 -10.12 -18.38 -5.70
C GLY A 184 -9.53 -17.98 -7.06
N THR A 185 -9.52 -16.68 -7.40
CA THR A 185 -8.82 -16.15 -8.58
C THR A 185 -7.35 -15.82 -8.30
N SER A 186 -6.50 -15.90 -9.32
CA SER A 186 -5.08 -15.56 -9.21
C SER A 186 -4.87 -14.07 -8.95
N ASN A 187 -5.63 -13.18 -9.60
CA ASN A 187 -5.58 -11.72 -9.38
C ASN A 187 -5.90 -11.32 -7.93
N ARG A 188 -6.90 -11.96 -7.31
CA ARG A 188 -7.21 -11.75 -5.89
C ARG A 188 -6.02 -12.10 -5.02
N ALA A 189 -5.43 -13.27 -5.25
CA ALA A 189 -4.29 -13.76 -4.49
C ALA A 189 -3.04 -12.87 -4.67
N GLN A 190 -2.81 -12.33 -5.87
CA GLN A 190 -1.74 -11.35 -6.10
C GLN A 190 -1.93 -10.09 -5.24
N LEU A 191 -3.13 -9.50 -5.25
CA LEU A 191 -3.42 -8.30 -4.46
C LEU A 191 -3.36 -8.56 -2.95
N ALA A 192 -3.92 -9.68 -2.48
CA ALA A 192 -3.85 -10.08 -1.07
C ALA A 192 -2.40 -10.37 -0.64
N GLY A 193 -1.62 -11.05 -1.48
CA GLY A 193 -0.21 -11.33 -1.24
C GLY A 193 0.63 -10.05 -1.16
N LEU A 194 0.38 -9.09 -2.05
CA LEU A 194 1.00 -7.75 -1.99
C LEU A 194 0.59 -6.98 -0.73
N ALA A 195 -0.69 -7.04 -0.34
CA ALA A 195 -1.14 -6.41 0.89
C ALA A 195 -0.39 -6.96 2.11
N CYS A 196 -0.26 -8.29 2.20
CA CYS A 196 0.50 -8.93 3.27
C CYS A 196 2.00 -8.58 3.22
N LEU A 197 2.60 -8.50 2.03
CA LEU A 197 3.98 -8.05 1.88
C LEU A 197 4.16 -6.62 2.40
N SER A 198 3.27 -5.70 2.02
CA SER A 198 3.27 -4.31 2.49
C SER A 198 3.14 -4.22 4.02
N GLU A 199 2.28 -5.02 4.64
CA GLU A 199 2.20 -5.06 6.11
C GLU A 199 3.50 -5.52 6.77
N GLY A 200 4.15 -6.52 6.19
CA GLY A 200 5.44 -6.99 6.68
C GLY A 200 6.50 -5.90 6.59
N ILE A 201 6.54 -5.14 5.49
CA ILE A 201 7.43 -3.99 5.32
C ILE A 201 7.10 -2.89 6.36
N ALA A 202 5.82 -2.62 6.62
CA ALA A 202 5.43 -1.65 7.63
C ALA A 202 5.84 -2.08 9.04
N ALA A 203 5.58 -3.33 9.42
CA ALA A 203 5.98 -3.88 10.72
C ALA A 203 7.50 -3.86 10.91
N PHE A 204 8.24 -4.14 9.85
CA PHE A 204 9.69 -4.02 9.82
C PHE A 204 10.17 -2.59 10.07
N GLN A 205 9.61 -1.62 9.34
CA GLN A 205 9.91 -0.20 9.57
C GLN A 205 9.55 0.23 11.00
N GLN A 206 8.44 -0.24 11.56
CA GLN A 206 8.08 0.04 12.95
C GLN A 206 9.13 -0.48 13.94
N GLY A 207 9.62 -1.71 13.75
CA GLY A 207 10.67 -2.29 14.58
C GLY A 207 12.00 -1.52 14.46
N LEU A 208 12.37 -1.10 13.25
CA LEU A 208 13.60 -0.33 13.00
C LEU A 208 13.56 1.08 13.56
N LEU A 209 12.39 1.73 13.50
CA LEU A 209 12.17 3.09 13.98
C LEU A 209 11.86 3.14 15.49
N GLY A 210 11.78 1.98 16.16
CA GLY A 210 11.43 1.89 17.58
C GLY A 210 9.98 2.27 17.89
N MET A 211 9.10 2.22 16.89
CA MET A 211 7.66 2.46 17.04
C MET A 211 6.92 1.24 17.61
N ALA A 212 7.52 0.06 17.46
CA ALA A 212 7.08 -1.18 18.08
C ALA A 212 8.26 -1.84 18.78
N GLU A 213 7.97 -2.58 19.86
CA GLU A 213 8.98 -3.42 20.49
C GLU A 213 9.47 -4.47 19.50
N ARG A 214 10.78 -4.74 19.49
CA ARG A 214 11.40 -5.66 18.52
C ARG A 214 10.72 -7.04 18.47
N PRO A 215 10.35 -7.69 19.60
CA PRO A 215 9.65 -8.97 19.56
C PRO A 215 8.28 -8.85 18.88
N ALA A 216 7.51 -7.79 19.17
CA ALA A 216 6.21 -7.57 18.57
C ALA A 216 6.31 -7.29 17.06
N ALA A 217 7.29 -6.49 16.64
CA ALA A 217 7.58 -6.24 15.23
C ALA A 217 7.96 -7.53 14.51
N ALA A 218 8.84 -8.36 15.08
CA ALA A 218 9.24 -9.63 14.49
C ALA A 218 8.07 -10.61 14.31
N VAL A 219 7.19 -10.71 15.30
CA VAL A 219 5.96 -11.51 15.20
C VAL A 219 5.06 -11.02 14.06
N ALA A 220 4.85 -9.70 13.95
CA ALA A 220 4.06 -9.12 12.88
C ALA A 220 4.67 -9.37 11.49
N ILE A 221 6.00 -9.24 11.34
CA ILE A 221 6.70 -9.54 10.09
C ILE A 221 6.52 -11.02 9.69
N ARG A 222 6.68 -11.95 10.64
CA ARG A 222 6.50 -13.40 10.38
C ARG A 222 5.04 -13.73 10.04
N ALA A 223 4.07 -13.06 10.67
CA ALA A 223 2.66 -13.24 10.34
C ALA A 223 2.35 -12.77 8.90
N ALA A 224 2.89 -11.61 8.50
CA ALA A 224 2.82 -11.08 7.15
C ALA A 224 3.48 -12.02 6.13
N GLN A 225 4.69 -12.53 6.43
CA GLN A 225 5.37 -13.53 5.62
C GLN A 225 4.50 -14.77 5.41
N ALA A 226 3.96 -15.34 6.49
CA ALA A 226 3.11 -16.53 6.41
C ALA A 226 1.83 -16.25 5.62
N CYS A 227 1.28 -15.04 5.68
CA CYS A 227 0.19 -14.64 4.81
C CYS A 227 0.61 -14.62 3.34
N THR A 228 1.71 -13.94 2.98
CA THR A 228 2.20 -13.86 1.60
C THR A 228 2.44 -15.25 1.01
N VAL A 229 3.05 -16.18 1.77
CA VAL A 229 3.27 -17.57 1.33
C VAL A 229 1.96 -18.29 1.03
N ARG A 230 0.92 -18.13 1.87
CA ARG A 230 -0.40 -18.73 1.61
C ARG A 230 -1.05 -18.17 0.36
N GLU A 231 -1.00 -16.86 0.16
CA GLU A 231 -1.57 -16.21 -1.02
C GLU A 231 -0.82 -16.61 -2.30
N VAL A 232 0.51 -16.72 -2.27
CA VAL A 232 1.31 -17.23 -3.40
C VAL A 232 0.90 -18.65 -3.76
N ALA A 233 0.79 -19.55 -2.77
CA ALA A 233 0.40 -20.94 -3.01
C ALA A 233 -1.03 -21.04 -3.57
N SER A 234 -1.98 -20.32 -2.98
CA SER A 234 -3.37 -20.28 -3.45
C SER A 234 -3.47 -19.69 -4.86
N GLY A 235 -2.71 -18.62 -5.13
CA GLY A 235 -2.71 -17.90 -6.39
C GLY A 235 -2.13 -18.69 -7.54
N ARG A 236 -1.04 -19.44 -7.32
CA ARG A 236 -0.51 -20.37 -8.33
C ARG A 236 -1.50 -21.48 -8.67
N ALA A 237 -2.11 -22.09 -7.64
CA ALA A 237 -3.13 -23.11 -7.86
C ALA A 237 -4.37 -22.55 -8.59
N ALA A 238 -4.71 -21.28 -8.39
CA ALA A 238 -5.75 -20.59 -9.15
C ALA A 238 -5.34 -20.34 -10.60
N LEU A 239 -4.12 -19.85 -10.82
CA LEU A 239 -3.58 -19.58 -12.15
C LEU A 239 -3.57 -20.86 -13.00
N ASP A 240 -3.10 -21.98 -12.44
CA ASP A 240 -3.10 -23.28 -13.12
C ASP A 240 -4.51 -23.71 -13.57
N ARG A 241 -5.56 -23.35 -12.81
CA ARG A 241 -6.96 -23.63 -13.18
C ARG A 241 -7.47 -22.67 -14.25
N GLU A 242 -7.08 -21.40 -14.17
CA GLU A 242 -7.48 -20.34 -15.10
C GLU A 242 -6.84 -20.51 -16.49
N THR A 243 -5.62 -21.05 -16.55
CA THR A 243 -4.85 -21.20 -17.79
C THR A 243 -4.88 -22.63 -18.35
N ALA A 244 -5.55 -23.56 -17.64
CA ALA A 244 -5.84 -24.89 -18.15
C ALA A 244 -6.43 -24.80 -19.56
N PRO A 245 -6.02 -25.69 -20.51
CA PRO A 245 -6.23 -25.49 -21.94
C PRO A 245 -7.71 -25.26 -22.26
N ALA A 246 -8.05 -23.99 -22.51
CA ALA A 246 -9.38 -23.59 -22.93
C ALA A 246 -9.61 -24.04 -24.39
N VAL A 247 -10.80 -24.55 -24.67
CA VAL A 247 -11.27 -24.76 -26.05
C VAL A 247 -11.54 -23.38 -26.65
N GLY A 248 -10.56 -22.83 -27.36
CA GLY A 248 -10.61 -21.47 -27.92
C GLY A 248 -9.65 -21.28 -29.10
N GLY A 249 -9.84 -20.21 -29.86
CA GLY A 249 -8.99 -19.89 -31.02
C GLY A 249 -7.57 -19.46 -30.62
N ALA A 250 -6.64 -19.43 -31.59
CA ALA A 250 -5.22 -19.12 -31.39
C ALA A 250 -4.93 -17.75 -30.74
N ALA A 251 -5.87 -16.80 -30.79
CA ALA A 251 -5.75 -15.51 -30.08
C ALA A 251 -5.97 -15.67 -28.56
N VAL A 252 -6.96 -16.48 -28.16
CA VAL A 252 -7.27 -16.75 -26.75
C VAL A 252 -6.13 -17.53 -26.09
N GLN A 253 -5.54 -18.49 -26.80
CA GLN A 253 -4.39 -19.25 -26.30
C GLN A 253 -3.15 -18.38 -26.10
N ARG A 254 -2.84 -17.46 -27.04
CA ARG A 254 -1.70 -16.55 -26.89
C ARG A 254 -1.84 -15.63 -25.69
N PHE A 255 -3.05 -15.13 -25.44
CA PHE A 255 -3.32 -14.32 -24.26
C PHE A 255 -3.23 -15.12 -22.97
N ALA A 256 -3.77 -16.34 -22.94
CA ALA A 256 -3.66 -17.21 -21.77
C ALA A 256 -2.20 -17.47 -21.39
N VAL A 257 -1.33 -17.77 -22.38
CA VAL A 257 0.11 -17.95 -22.14
C VAL A 257 0.76 -16.67 -21.62
N GLN A 258 0.50 -15.52 -22.26
CA GLN A 258 1.08 -14.25 -21.83
C GLN A 258 0.62 -13.84 -20.42
N TYR A 259 -0.66 -14.06 -20.11
CA TYR A 259 -1.22 -13.78 -18.79
C TYR A 259 -0.65 -14.72 -17.73
N GLU A 260 -0.46 -16.01 -18.06
CA GLU A 260 0.19 -17.01 -17.21
C GLU A 260 1.62 -16.60 -16.86
N GLU A 261 2.43 -16.27 -17.86
CA GLU A 261 3.83 -15.85 -17.66
C GLU A 261 3.93 -14.62 -16.75
N LEU A 262 3.16 -13.58 -17.05
CA LEU A 262 3.17 -12.35 -16.25
C LEU A 262 2.67 -12.61 -14.81
N SER A 263 1.63 -13.42 -14.65
CA SER A 263 1.08 -13.74 -13.32
C SER A 263 2.03 -14.61 -12.50
N ALA A 264 2.69 -15.58 -13.12
CA ALA A 264 3.72 -16.40 -12.50
C ALA A 264 4.89 -15.54 -12.01
N ASP A 265 5.33 -14.57 -12.82
CA ASP A 265 6.38 -13.62 -12.45
C ASP A 265 6.00 -12.79 -11.21
N VAL A 266 4.74 -12.33 -11.08
CA VAL A 266 4.28 -11.63 -9.87
C VAL A 266 4.40 -12.54 -8.64
N PHE A 267 3.97 -13.81 -8.75
CA PHE A 267 4.08 -14.76 -7.65
C PHE A 267 5.53 -15.09 -7.29
N ASP A 268 6.45 -15.14 -8.26
CA ASP A 268 7.88 -15.30 -8.02
C ASP A 268 8.45 -14.10 -7.24
N GLN A 269 8.04 -12.88 -7.59
CA GLN A 269 8.45 -11.68 -6.86
C GLN A 269 7.88 -11.64 -5.44
N LEU A 270 6.62 -12.06 -5.25
CA LEU A 270 6.00 -12.16 -3.93
C LEU A 270 6.68 -13.21 -3.05
N ASP A 271 7.04 -14.36 -3.62
CA ASP A 271 7.78 -15.41 -2.92
C ASP A 271 9.14 -14.91 -2.46
N ARG A 272 9.88 -14.25 -3.36
CA ARG A 272 11.16 -13.58 -3.03
C ARG A 272 11.00 -12.53 -1.92
N GLY A 273 9.96 -11.69 -2.00
CA GLY A 273 9.63 -10.72 -0.97
C GLY A 273 9.34 -11.37 0.39
N SER A 274 8.64 -12.51 0.39
CA SER A 274 8.35 -13.27 1.62
C SER A 274 9.62 -13.83 2.27
N LEU A 275 10.58 -14.32 1.47
CA LEU A 275 11.88 -14.76 1.98
C LEU A 275 12.64 -13.60 2.63
N THR A 276 12.59 -12.41 2.01
CA THR A 276 13.19 -11.19 2.58
C THR A 276 12.48 -10.76 3.86
N LEU A 277 11.16 -10.94 4.00
CA LEU A 277 10.46 -10.71 5.28
C LEU A 277 10.99 -11.64 6.38
N GLY A 278 11.26 -12.91 6.06
CA GLY A 278 11.87 -13.84 7.02
C GLY A 278 13.23 -13.33 7.53
N GLN A 279 14.10 -12.90 6.62
CA GLN A 279 15.40 -12.30 6.94
C GLN A 279 15.25 -11.01 7.76
N ALA A 280 14.30 -10.16 7.38
CA ALA A 280 13.98 -8.91 8.07
C ALA A 280 13.54 -9.15 9.52
N ALA A 281 12.72 -10.18 9.78
CA ALA A 281 12.32 -10.56 11.14
C ALA A 281 13.54 -10.94 11.99
N GLU A 282 14.44 -11.77 11.46
CA GLU A 282 15.68 -12.16 12.14
C GLU A 282 16.62 -10.97 12.39
N SER A 283 16.69 -10.02 11.45
CA SER A 283 17.46 -8.78 11.60
C SER A 283 16.89 -7.89 12.71
N VAL A 284 15.57 -7.78 12.82
CA VAL A 284 14.90 -7.05 13.93
C VAL A 284 15.14 -7.73 15.28
N GLU A 285 15.00 -9.05 15.35
CA GLU A 285 15.24 -9.85 16.57
C GLU A 285 16.67 -9.68 17.09
N ARG A 286 17.65 -9.71 16.19
CA ARG A 286 19.08 -9.51 16.53
C ARG A 286 19.44 -8.05 16.79
N GLY A 287 18.51 -7.11 16.57
CA GLY A 287 18.75 -5.68 16.77
C GLY A 287 19.75 -5.10 15.77
N ALA A 288 19.74 -5.59 14.53
CA ALA A 288 20.58 -5.10 13.45
C ALA A 288 20.43 -3.58 13.26
N SER A 289 21.51 -2.92 12.85
CA SER A 289 21.48 -1.46 12.68
C SER A 289 20.63 -1.09 11.47
N VAL A 290 19.96 0.08 11.52
CA VAL A 290 19.19 0.62 10.38
C VAL A 290 20.03 0.65 9.10
N ARG A 291 21.35 0.89 9.21
CA ARG A 291 22.24 0.93 8.05
C ARG A 291 22.42 -0.43 7.39
N ASP A 292 22.66 -1.47 8.18
CA ASP A 292 22.87 -2.83 7.66
C ASP A 292 21.60 -3.38 7.03
N VAL A 293 20.47 -3.00 7.62
CA VAL A 293 19.15 -3.44 7.21
C VAL A 293 18.65 -2.72 5.94
N VAL A 294 18.95 -1.43 5.80
CA VAL A 294 18.64 -0.68 4.58
C VAL A 294 19.51 -1.15 3.41
N ALA A 295 20.76 -1.53 3.65
CA ALA A 295 21.68 -1.94 2.60
C ALA A 295 21.31 -3.29 1.95
N ASN A 296 20.63 -4.18 2.67
CA ASN A 296 20.36 -5.54 2.20
C ASN A 296 18.86 -5.76 1.94
N GLU A 297 18.03 -5.73 2.97
CA GLU A 297 16.62 -6.12 2.88
C GLU A 297 15.76 -5.07 2.15
N PHE A 298 16.03 -3.79 2.39
CA PHE A 298 15.23 -2.71 1.82
C PHE A 298 15.39 -2.57 0.30
N VAL A 299 16.62 -2.79 -0.22
CA VAL A 299 16.89 -2.79 -1.66
C VAL A 299 16.11 -3.91 -2.35
N VAL A 300 16.01 -5.09 -1.71
CA VAL A 300 15.25 -6.21 -2.26
C VAL A 300 13.75 -5.90 -2.27
N PHE A 301 13.20 -5.31 -1.21
CA PHE A 301 11.79 -4.88 -1.21
C PHE A 301 11.51 -3.87 -2.32
N GLN A 302 12.40 -2.91 -2.57
CA GLN A 302 12.26 -1.96 -3.67
C GLN A 302 12.30 -2.62 -5.05
N ASP A 303 13.23 -3.56 -5.28
CA ASP A 303 13.30 -4.31 -6.55
C ASP A 303 12.03 -5.14 -6.78
N VAL A 304 11.57 -5.86 -5.75
CA VAL A 304 10.32 -6.65 -5.79
C VAL A 304 9.13 -5.76 -6.16
N MET A 305 8.92 -4.65 -5.44
CA MET A 305 7.77 -3.78 -5.70
C MET A 305 7.84 -3.10 -7.07
N THR A 306 9.03 -2.68 -7.50
CA THR A 306 9.24 -2.08 -8.83
C THR A 306 8.95 -3.07 -9.95
N ARG A 307 9.38 -4.34 -9.79
CA ARG A 307 9.09 -5.39 -10.76
C ARG A 307 7.60 -5.71 -10.82
N VAL A 308 6.95 -5.89 -9.68
CA VAL A 308 5.51 -6.14 -9.63
C VAL A 308 4.71 -5.04 -10.32
N GLN A 309 5.05 -3.77 -10.10
CA GLN A 309 4.38 -2.65 -10.77
C GLN A 309 4.54 -2.70 -12.29
N ARG A 310 5.77 -2.97 -12.76
CA ARG A 310 6.05 -3.09 -14.20
C ARG A 310 5.23 -4.21 -14.83
N ILE A 311 5.18 -5.38 -14.18
CA ILE A 311 4.41 -6.53 -14.64
C ILE A 311 2.91 -6.21 -14.63
N SER A 312 2.42 -5.57 -13.57
CA SER A 312 1.01 -5.15 -13.47
C SER A 312 0.62 -4.16 -14.57
N ALA A 313 1.51 -3.23 -14.92
CA ALA A 313 1.31 -2.30 -16.04
C ALA A 313 1.29 -3.03 -17.40
N GLN A 314 2.13 -4.04 -17.58
CA GLN A 314 2.12 -4.89 -18.77
C GLN A 314 0.84 -5.72 -18.88
N GLN A 315 0.35 -6.28 -17.77
CA GLN A 315 -0.94 -6.98 -17.72
C GLN A 315 -2.10 -6.05 -18.11
N ALA A 316 -2.14 -4.83 -17.56
CA ALA A 316 -3.17 -3.85 -17.88
C ALA A 316 -3.15 -3.45 -19.38
N ALA A 317 -1.96 -3.26 -19.95
CA ALA A 317 -1.80 -2.95 -21.37
C ALA A 317 -2.23 -4.13 -22.27
N ALA A 318 -1.90 -5.37 -21.88
CA ALA A 318 -2.30 -6.57 -22.60
C ALA A 318 -3.82 -6.78 -22.58
N GLN A 319 -4.47 -6.51 -21.44
CA GLN A 319 -5.93 -6.56 -21.30
C GLN A 319 -6.63 -5.50 -22.16
N ALA A 320 -6.13 -4.26 -22.16
CA ALA A 320 -6.70 -3.18 -22.97
C ALA A 320 -6.65 -3.52 -24.48
N ALA A 321 -5.53 -4.07 -24.96
CA ALA A 321 -5.36 -4.47 -26.35
C ALA A 321 -6.28 -5.62 -26.81
N GLN A 322 -6.98 -6.30 -25.89
CA GLN A 322 -7.98 -7.32 -26.23
C GLN A 322 -9.40 -6.76 -26.38
N MET A 323 -9.65 -5.57 -25.83
CA MET A 323 -10.97 -4.94 -25.85
C MET A 323 -11.21 -4.10 -27.12
N ASP A 324 -10.13 -3.80 -27.86
CA ASP A 324 -10.12 -3.09 -29.15
C ASP A 324 -10.16 -4.08 -30.33
#